data_AF-A0A3P7NZY5-F1
#
_entry.id   AF-A0A3P7NZY5-F1
#
_cell.length_a   1.000
_cell.length_b   1.000
_cell.length_c   1.000
_cell.angle_alpha   90.00
_cell.angle_beta   90.00
_cell.angle_gamma   90.00
#
_symmetry.space_group_name_H-M   'P 1'
#
loop_
_entity.id
_entity.type
_entity.pdbx_description
1 polymer ?
#
loop_
_entity_poly.entity_id
_entity_poly.type
_entity_poly.pdbx_seq_one_letter_code
_entity_poly.pdbx_strand_id
1 'polypeptide(L)'
;MTISSEQLLAILQQQEKQFEAAHIKLMESVMQKFSLHSSDPDSSKNLSTSADPTAASITEFIYDPDFSVTFDTWFKRWEGIFRVDFANADDAWKRLSETFGEKSSLFNIRYQCLKLMKNEADDFLTLASTVNHECERFKLPELTDDQFKCLIFVSALQSPRDAEIWTRLLSTIEQDPKSTLQTLTAECQRLKNLKHDSAIIEKPSSSFAATNVHTVTRTKSVSPISRPRHAL
;
A
#
# COMPACT_ATOMS: atom_id res chain seq x y z
N MET A 1 50.56 6.60 -7.67
CA MET A 1 51.03 6.89 -6.29
C MET A 1 50.44 5.82 -5.39
N THR A 2 51.28 4.91 -4.89
CA THR A 2 50.86 3.81 -4.01
C THR A 2 50.83 4.33 -2.57
N ILE A 3 49.65 4.31 -1.95
CA ILE A 3 49.48 4.66 -0.54
C ILE A 3 50.30 3.67 0.30
N SER A 4 51.24 4.17 1.11
CA SER A 4 52.04 3.35 2.03
C SER A 4 51.13 2.76 3.11
N SER A 5 51.48 1.57 3.63
CA SER A 5 50.74 0.92 4.73
C SER A 5 50.59 1.84 5.94
N GLU A 6 51.56 2.71 6.21
CA GLU A 6 51.49 3.70 7.29
C GLU A 6 50.45 4.79 7.02
N GLN A 7 50.30 5.22 5.75
CA GLN A 7 49.26 6.18 5.38
C GLN A 7 47.86 5.56 5.44
N LEU A 8 47.71 4.28 5.10
CA LEU A 8 46.44 3.58 5.24
C LEU A 8 46.02 3.45 6.72
N LEU A 9 46.99 3.15 7.60
CA LEU A 9 46.73 3.06 9.04
C LEU A 9 46.32 4.43 9.62
N ALA A 10 47.01 5.50 9.20
CA ALA A 10 46.68 6.86 9.62
C ALA A 10 45.28 7.30 9.15
N ILE A 11 44.87 6.89 7.95
CA ILE A 11 43.53 7.19 7.42
C ILE A 11 42.44 6.46 8.21
N LEU A 12 42.64 5.17 8.52
CA LEU A 12 41.68 4.38 9.30
C LEU A 12 41.53 4.93 10.72
N GLN A 13 42.65 5.26 11.38
CA GLN A 13 42.63 5.84 12.73
C GLN A 13 42.00 7.24 12.74
N GLN A 14 42.23 8.04 11.69
CA GLN A 14 41.57 9.33 11.52
C GLN A 14 40.06 9.15 11.31
N GLN A 15 39.63 8.12 10.60
CA GLN A 15 38.21 7.84 10.36
C GLN A 15 37.48 7.44 11.65
N GLU A 16 38.11 6.59 12.48
CA GLU A 16 37.57 6.19 13.78
C GLU A 16 37.42 7.39 14.72
N LYS A 17 38.44 8.26 14.78
CA LYS A 17 38.39 9.48 15.59
C LYS A 17 37.32 10.47 15.13
N GLN A 18 37.09 10.57 13.82
CA GLN A 18 36.01 11.40 13.26
C GLN A 18 34.63 10.83 13.61
N PHE A 19 34.49 9.50 13.62
CA PHE A 19 33.24 8.84 13.99
C PHE A 19 32.88 9.06 15.47
N GLU A 20 33.84 8.89 16.37
CA GLU A 20 33.63 9.16 17.81
C GLU A 20 33.30 10.64 18.08
N ALA A 21 34.02 11.57 17.43
CA ALA A 21 33.76 13.00 17.57
C ALA A 21 32.36 13.38 17.05
N ALA A 22 31.89 12.76 15.97
CA ALA A 22 30.54 12.96 15.45
C ALA A 22 29.46 12.44 16.43
N HIS A 23 29.71 11.28 17.06
CA HIS A 23 28.78 10.71 18.04
C HIS A 23 28.69 11.57 19.32
N ILE A 24 29.81 12.09 19.82
CA ILE A 24 29.84 13.02 20.96
C ILE A 24 29.09 14.32 20.63
N LYS A 25 29.32 14.89 19.44
CA LYS A 25 28.66 16.13 19.02
C LYS A 25 27.14 15.96 18.83
N LEU A 26 26.72 14.78 18.38
CA LEU A 26 25.30 14.42 18.32
C LEU A 26 24.69 14.33 19.73
N MET A 27 25.40 13.70 20.67
CA MET A 27 24.95 13.56 22.07
C MET A 27 24.87 14.92 22.78
N GLU A 28 25.83 15.81 22.56
CA GLU A 28 25.77 17.20 23.05
C GLU A 28 24.58 17.97 22.45
N SER A 29 24.30 17.80 21.16
CA SER A 29 23.15 18.46 20.52
C SER A 29 21.81 17.96 21.07
N VAL A 30 21.70 16.67 21.36
CA VAL A 30 20.52 16.07 22.02
C VAL A 30 20.38 16.61 23.45
N MET A 31 21.46 16.61 24.24
CA MET A 31 21.43 17.15 25.61
C MET A 31 21.08 18.65 25.63
N GLN A 32 21.59 19.44 24.67
CA GLN A 32 21.29 20.86 24.56
C GLN A 32 19.84 21.12 24.14
N LYS A 33 19.26 20.28 23.27
CA LYS A 33 17.83 20.33 22.93
C LYS A 33 16.92 19.99 24.11
N PHE A 34 17.36 19.12 25.02
CA PHE A 34 16.63 18.84 26.25
C PHE A 34 16.82 19.93 27.32
N SER A 35 17.99 20.57 27.41
CA SER A 35 18.23 21.68 28.36
C SER A 35 17.57 23.02 27.96
N LEU A 36 17.26 23.25 26.68
CA LEU A 36 16.51 24.45 26.25
C LEU A 36 15.01 24.42 26.64
N HIS A 37 14.54 23.36 27.31
CA HIS A 37 13.17 23.26 27.80
C HIS A 37 13.03 23.39 29.33
N SER A 38 14.11 23.68 30.06
CA SER A 38 14.06 23.95 31.50
C SER A 38 14.54 25.37 31.82
N SER A 39 13.62 26.19 32.35
CA SER A 39 13.71 27.62 32.76
C SER A 39 13.33 28.59 31.63
N ASP A 40 12.15 29.24 31.63
CA ASP A 40 11.67 30.21 32.63
C ASP A 40 10.12 30.16 32.87
N PRO A 41 9.63 30.73 34.00
CA PRO A 41 8.24 30.71 34.43
C PRO A 41 7.42 31.88 33.86
N ASP A 42 6.11 31.64 33.73
CA ASP A 42 5.05 32.63 33.55
C ASP A 42 4.88 33.23 32.14
N SER A 43 4.09 32.54 31.31
CA SER A 43 3.04 33.23 30.55
C SER A 43 1.82 32.32 30.36
N SER A 44 0.71 32.85 30.84
CA SER A 44 -0.59 32.21 30.98
C SER A 44 -1.27 31.82 29.67
N LYS A 45 -2.03 30.72 29.78
CA LYS A 45 -3.33 30.47 29.14
C LYS A 45 -3.31 30.36 27.61
N ASN A 46 -3.24 29.12 27.14
CA ASN A 46 -4.36 28.45 26.46
C ASN A 46 -3.89 27.05 26.04
N LEU A 47 -3.92 26.10 26.97
CA LEU A 47 -3.92 24.69 26.58
C LEU A 47 -5.30 24.15 26.92
N SER A 48 -6.05 23.86 25.88
CA SER A 48 -7.36 23.26 25.99
C SER A 48 -7.19 21.88 26.63
N THR A 49 -7.70 21.85 27.84
CA THR A 49 -8.02 20.73 28.72
C THR A 49 -8.47 19.48 27.97
N SER A 50 -7.74 18.40 28.15
CA SER A 50 -8.29 17.06 28.25
C SER A 50 -7.34 16.15 29.05
N ALA A 51 -6.84 16.65 30.17
CA ALA A 51 -6.46 15.75 31.26
C ALA A 51 -7.76 15.44 32.00
N ASP A 52 -8.21 14.19 31.90
CA ASP A 52 -9.37 13.69 32.62
C ASP A 52 -9.21 14.03 34.11
N PRO A 53 -10.20 14.64 34.79
CA PRO A 53 -10.12 14.98 36.22
C PRO A 53 -9.72 13.80 37.13
N THR A 54 -9.90 12.57 36.65
CA THR A 54 -9.53 11.30 37.29
C THR A 54 -8.02 11.02 37.26
N ALA A 55 -7.32 11.32 36.15
CA ALA A 55 -5.88 11.11 36.00
C ALA A 55 -5.08 12.07 36.88
N ALA A 56 -5.57 13.30 37.07
CA ALA A 56 -5.01 14.27 38.01
C ALA A 56 -5.16 13.87 39.48
N SER A 57 -5.98 12.86 39.79
CA SER A 57 -6.22 12.36 41.15
C SER A 57 -5.29 11.21 41.56
N ILE A 58 -4.50 10.65 40.65
CA ILE A 58 -3.53 9.59 40.97
C ILE A 58 -2.40 10.24 41.76
N THR A 59 -2.40 10.02 43.07
CA THR A 59 -1.36 10.55 43.96
C THR A 59 -0.06 9.78 43.79
N GLU A 60 1.09 10.47 43.83
CA GLU A 60 2.42 9.86 43.79
C GLU A 60 2.59 8.77 44.87
N PHE A 61 3.28 7.67 44.54
CA PHE A 61 3.56 6.61 45.49
C PHE A 61 4.67 7.04 46.46
N ILE A 62 4.32 7.15 47.74
CA ILE A 62 5.27 7.42 48.83
C ILE A 62 5.32 6.17 49.70
N TYR A 63 6.48 5.51 49.72
CA TYR A 63 6.68 4.32 50.55
C TYR A 63 6.72 4.71 52.03
N ASP A 64 5.82 4.12 52.81
CA ASP A 64 5.74 4.33 54.25
C ASP A 64 5.63 2.97 54.96
N PRO A 65 6.73 2.51 55.59
CA PRO A 65 6.76 1.21 56.28
C PRO A 65 5.93 1.19 57.56
N ASP A 66 5.74 2.34 58.23
CA ASP A 66 5.00 2.44 59.50
C ASP A 66 3.48 2.42 59.27
N PHE A 67 3.04 2.87 58.10
CA PHE A 67 1.62 2.88 57.70
C PHE A 67 1.24 1.76 56.72
N SER A 68 2.12 0.76 56.52
CA SER A 68 1.91 -0.36 55.58
C SER A 68 1.62 0.05 54.14
N VAL A 69 2.05 1.25 53.72
CA VAL A 69 1.87 1.75 52.36
C VAL A 69 2.89 1.08 51.46
N THR A 70 2.49 -0.08 50.94
CA THR A 70 3.25 -0.85 49.94
C THR A 70 2.77 -0.51 48.53
N PHE A 71 3.62 -0.78 47.54
CA PHE A 71 3.28 -0.60 46.14
C PHE A 71 2.00 -1.38 45.76
N ASP A 72 1.83 -2.60 46.27
CA ASP A 72 0.63 -3.41 46.01
C ASP A 72 -0.67 -2.73 46.46
N THR A 73 -0.64 -2.07 47.61
CA THR A 73 -1.83 -1.41 48.18
C THR A 73 -2.16 -0.14 47.41
N TRP A 74 -1.13 0.61 47.00
CA TRP A 74 -1.27 1.77 46.13
C TRP A 74 -1.76 1.36 44.73
N PHE A 75 -1.17 0.33 44.13
CA PHE A 75 -1.54 -0.17 42.80
C PHE A 75 -2.98 -0.68 42.78
N LYS A 76 -3.39 -1.52 43.74
CA LYS A 76 -4.79 -2.01 43.84
C LYS A 76 -5.82 -0.87 43.94
N ARG A 77 -5.46 0.23 44.60
CA ARG A 77 -6.34 1.40 44.73
C ARG A 77 -6.58 2.10 43.39
N TRP A 78 -5.59 2.10 42.50
CA TRP A 78 -5.63 2.80 41.21
C TRP A 78 -5.76 1.87 40.00
N GLU A 79 -5.70 0.55 40.19
CA GLU A 79 -5.78 -0.49 39.15
C GLU A 79 -7.01 -0.32 38.26
N GLY A 80 -8.17 -0.01 38.86
CA GLY A 80 -9.40 0.23 38.12
C GLY A 80 -9.35 1.44 37.19
N ILE A 81 -8.66 2.51 37.60
CA ILE A 81 -8.48 3.73 36.80
C ILE A 81 -7.53 3.45 35.64
N PHE A 82 -6.37 2.82 35.91
CA PHE A 82 -5.48 2.39 34.84
C PHE A 82 -6.20 1.48 33.84
N ARG A 83 -6.99 0.51 34.30
CA ARG A 83 -7.73 -0.40 33.41
C ARG A 83 -8.70 0.32 32.48
N VAL A 84 -9.42 1.32 33.00
CA VAL A 84 -10.36 2.12 32.20
C VAL A 84 -9.62 3.06 31.26
N ASP A 85 -8.58 3.74 31.72
CA ASP A 85 -7.83 4.70 30.90
C ASP A 85 -7.03 4.02 29.80
N PHE A 86 -6.39 2.87 30.07
CA PHE A 86 -5.72 2.07 29.04
C PHE A 86 -6.74 1.49 28.05
N ALA A 87 -7.92 1.05 28.49
CA ALA A 87 -8.97 0.60 27.57
C ALA A 87 -9.49 1.75 26.70
N ASN A 88 -9.70 2.94 27.27
CA ASN A 88 -10.11 4.13 26.54
C ASN A 88 -9.04 4.60 25.57
N ALA A 89 -7.76 4.48 25.93
CA ALA A 89 -6.64 4.80 25.06
C ALA A 89 -6.53 3.83 23.87
N ASP A 90 -6.71 2.53 24.11
CA ASP A 90 -6.78 1.51 23.05
C ASP A 90 -7.97 1.76 22.11
N ASP A 91 -9.15 2.08 22.66
CA ASP A 91 -10.32 2.45 21.88
C ASP A 91 -10.09 3.74 21.08
N ALA A 92 -9.45 4.74 21.68
CA ALA A 92 -9.08 5.98 20.98
C ALA A 92 -8.08 5.70 19.85
N TRP A 93 -7.05 4.88 20.11
CA TRP A 93 -6.08 4.46 19.11
C TRP A 93 -6.74 3.68 17.97
N LYS A 94 -7.63 2.75 18.29
CA LYS A 94 -8.41 2.00 17.30
C LYS A 94 -9.24 2.93 16.42
N ARG A 95 -9.97 3.89 17.01
CA ARG A 95 -10.77 4.87 16.26
C ARG A 95 -9.91 5.80 15.40
N LEU A 96 -8.74 6.19 15.89
CA LEU A 96 -7.76 6.94 15.11
C LEU A 96 -7.20 6.11 13.95
N SER A 97 -6.89 4.83 14.17
CA SER A 97 -6.47 3.91 13.13
C SER A 97 -7.58 3.63 12.11
N GLU A 98 -8.84 3.58 12.51
CA GLU A 98 -9.97 3.41 11.57
C GLU A 98 -10.19 4.68 10.73
N THR A 99 -10.00 5.87 11.32
CA THR A 99 -10.27 7.16 10.65
C THR A 99 -9.09 7.62 9.79
N PHE A 100 -7.88 7.48 10.33
CA PHE A 100 -6.63 8.01 9.80
C PHE A 100 -5.58 6.94 9.49
N GLY A 101 -5.83 5.69 9.87
CA GLY A 101 -4.91 4.61 9.54
C GLY A 101 -4.84 4.36 8.05
N GLU A 102 -3.80 3.67 7.66
CA GLU A 102 -3.53 3.34 6.27
C GLU A 102 -4.69 2.52 5.67
N LYS A 103 -5.36 3.10 4.67
CA LYS A 103 -6.51 2.49 3.98
C LYS A 103 -6.11 1.53 2.85
N SER A 104 -4.81 1.34 2.65
CA SER A 104 -4.28 0.39 1.67
C SER A 104 -4.52 -1.04 2.15
N SER A 105 -4.92 -1.92 1.24
CA SER A 105 -4.90 -3.36 1.52
C SER A 105 -3.47 -3.83 1.84
N LEU A 106 -3.36 -4.91 2.60
CA LEU A 106 -2.06 -5.53 2.88
C LEU A 106 -1.34 -5.97 1.60
N PHE A 107 -2.10 -6.38 0.58
CA PHE A 107 -1.54 -6.69 -0.74
C PHE A 107 -0.94 -5.44 -1.39
N ASN A 108 -1.66 -4.31 -1.40
CA ASN A 108 -1.16 -3.07 -1.99
C ASN A 108 0.10 -2.58 -1.28
N ILE A 109 0.13 -2.62 0.06
CA ILE A 109 1.33 -2.29 0.85
C ILE A 109 2.51 -3.14 0.37
N ARG A 110 2.36 -4.47 0.37
CA ARG A 110 3.40 -5.41 -0.06
C ARG A 110 3.84 -5.18 -1.50
N TYR A 111 2.90 -4.90 -2.40
CA TYR A 111 3.19 -4.60 -3.80
C TYR A 111 3.99 -3.31 -3.97
N GLN A 112 3.65 -2.24 -3.23
CA GLN A 112 4.42 -1.00 -3.28
C GLN A 112 5.83 -1.17 -2.71
N CYS A 113 6.01 -1.95 -1.64
CA CYS A 113 7.36 -2.24 -1.12
C CYS A 113 8.27 -2.86 -2.18
N LEU A 114 7.75 -3.75 -3.04
CA LEU A 114 8.52 -4.35 -4.15
C LEU A 114 8.87 -3.35 -5.26
N LYS A 115 8.17 -2.22 -5.32
CA LYS A 115 8.42 -1.13 -6.27
C LYS A 115 9.26 0.00 -5.68
N LEU A 116 9.76 -0.17 -4.45
CA LEU A 116 10.61 0.81 -3.80
C LEU A 116 11.87 1.04 -4.65
N MET A 117 12.12 2.32 -4.94
CA MET A 117 13.28 2.79 -5.67
C MET A 117 13.93 3.90 -4.86
N LYS A 118 15.27 3.95 -4.86
CA LYS A 118 16.00 5.03 -4.19
C LYS A 118 15.72 6.35 -4.91
N ASN A 119 15.33 7.38 -4.15
CA ASN A 119 15.25 8.74 -4.70
C ASN A 119 16.66 9.31 -4.90
N GLU A 120 16.86 10.10 -5.95
CA GLU A 120 18.17 10.67 -6.29
C GLU A 120 18.73 11.55 -5.16
N ALA A 121 17.85 12.29 -4.48
CA ALA A 121 18.20 13.19 -3.38
C ALA A 121 18.49 12.50 -2.04
N ASP A 122 18.03 11.25 -1.85
CA ASP A 122 18.16 10.55 -0.57
C ASP A 122 19.61 10.07 -0.38
N ASP A 123 20.13 10.20 0.85
CA ASP A 123 21.32 9.47 1.25
C ASP A 123 20.99 8.00 1.59
N PHE A 124 22.02 7.20 1.85
CA PHE A 124 21.83 5.79 2.16
C PHE A 124 21.18 5.54 3.53
N LEU A 125 21.29 6.47 4.48
CA LEU A 125 20.68 6.34 5.79
C LEU A 125 19.17 6.57 5.72
N THR A 126 18.74 7.56 4.93
CA THR A 126 17.34 7.78 4.59
C THR A 126 16.77 6.57 3.86
N LEU A 127 17.48 6.05 2.86
CA LEU A 127 17.05 4.83 2.16
C LEU A 127 16.92 3.64 3.12
N ALA A 128 17.90 3.40 3.99
CA ALA A 128 17.86 2.29 4.94
C ALA A 128 16.68 2.41 5.92
N SER A 129 16.40 3.62 6.38
CA SER A 129 15.25 3.91 7.25
C SER A 129 13.93 3.64 6.54
N THR A 130 13.81 4.08 5.28
CA THR A 130 12.62 3.81 4.44
C THR A 130 12.45 2.32 4.20
N VAL A 131 13.52 1.60 3.84
CA VAL A 131 13.47 0.14 3.64
C VAL A 131 13.01 -0.57 4.91
N ASN A 132 13.56 -0.21 6.08
CA ASN A 132 13.16 -0.82 7.34
C ASN A 132 11.66 -0.59 7.64
N HIS A 133 11.20 0.65 7.47
CA HIS A 133 9.79 1.00 7.65
C HIS A 133 8.86 0.25 6.69
N GLU A 134 9.22 0.15 5.40
CA GLU A 134 8.45 -0.64 4.44
C GLU A 134 8.44 -2.13 4.79
N CYS A 135 9.56 -2.70 5.26
CA CYS A 135 9.61 -4.10 5.69
C CYS A 135 8.72 -4.39 6.91
N GLU A 136 8.61 -3.46 7.86
CA GLU A 136 7.71 -3.56 9.01
C GLU A 136 6.23 -3.50 8.59
N ARG A 137 5.91 -2.66 7.60
CA ARG A 137 4.57 -2.56 7.00
C ARG A 137 4.24 -3.75 6.09
N PHE A 138 5.25 -4.36 5.47
CA PHE A 138 5.09 -5.54 4.60
C PHE A 138 4.54 -6.77 5.35
N LYS A 139 4.76 -6.85 6.67
CA LYS A 139 4.39 -7.99 7.52
C LYS A 139 4.92 -9.32 6.97
N LEU A 140 6.24 -9.37 6.79
CA LEU A 140 6.93 -10.53 6.20
C LEU A 140 6.63 -11.87 6.90
N PRO A 141 6.57 -11.95 8.25
CA PRO A 141 6.24 -13.21 8.92
C PRO A 141 4.84 -13.76 8.62
N GLU A 142 3.92 -12.92 8.15
CA GLU A 142 2.54 -13.28 7.80
C GLU A 142 2.40 -13.62 6.31
N LEU A 143 3.47 -13.56 5.53
CA LEU A 143 3.45 -13.81 4.10
C LEU A 143 3.46 -15.32 3.81
N THR A 144 2.44 -15.81 3.11
CA THR A 144 2.44 -17.20 2.63
C THR A 144 3.21 -17.35 1.31
N ASP A 145 3.70 -18.56 1.02
CA ASP A 145 4.37 -18.87 -0.24
C ASP A 145 3.54 -18.49 -1.47
N ASP A 146 2.24 -18.74 -1.44
CA ASP A 146 1.35 -18.42 -2.56
C ASP A 146 1.11 -16.92 -2.69
N GLN A 147 0.98 -16.19 -1.57
CA GLN A 147 0.93 -14.73 -1.61
C GLN A 147 2.21 -14.12 -2.18
N PHE A 148 3.38 -14.67 -1.81
CA PHE A 148 4.66 -14.25 -2.38
C PHE A 148 4.73 -14.52 -3.89
N LYS A 149 4.38 -15.73 -4.34
CA LYS A 149 4.34 -16.07 -5.77
C LYS A 149 3.42 -15.14 -6.56
N CYS A 150 2.23 -14.84 -6.02
CA CYS A 150 1.28 -13.91 -6.63
C CYS A 150 1.85 -12.49 -6.73
N LEU A 151 2.51 -11.98 -5.68
CA LEU A 151 3.17 -10.68 -5.67
C LEU A 151 4.27 -10.59 -6.74
N ILE A 152 5.13 -11.61 -6.85
CA ILE A 152 6.19 -11.65 -7.86
C ILE A 152 5.59 -11.72 -9.26
N PHE A 153 4.57 -12.55 -9.47
CA PHE A 153 3.92 -12.70 -10.77
C PHE A 153 3.31 -11.38 -11.26
N VAL A 154 2.56 -10.68 -10.40
CA VAL A 154 1.96 -9.38 -10.75
C VAL A 154 3.03 -8.30 -10.93
N SER A 155 4.07 -8.28 -10.09
CA SER A 155 5.20 -7.34 -10.21
C SER A 155 6.02 -7.51 -11.49
N ALA A 156 6.02 -8.71 -12.07
CA ALA A 156 6.71 -8.99 -13.34
C ALA A 156 5.96 -8.44 -14.56
N LEU A 157 4.67 -8.11 -14.46
CA LEU A 157 3.85 -7.57 -15.55
C LEU A 157 4.09 -6.06 -15.73
N GLN A 158 5.27 -5.70 -16.25
CA GLN A 158 5.68 -4.30 -16.42
C GLN A 158 5.34 -3.73 -17.80
N SER A 159 4.96 -4.58 -18.76
CA SER A 159 4.65 -4.13 -20.11
C SER A 159 3.30 -3.41 -20.17
N PRO A 160 3.20 -2.26 -20.86
CA PRO A 160 1.91 -1.61 -21.09
C PRO A 160 0.87 -2.50 -21.79
N ARG A 161 1.30 -3.50 -22.55
CA ARG A 161 0.40 -4.48 -23.21
C ARG A 161 -0.35 -5.37 -22.22
N ASP A 162 0.22 -5.56 -21.04
CA ASP A 162 -0.34 -6.42 -19.99
C ASP A 162 -1.16 -5.63 -18.98
N ALA A 163 -1.30 -4.30 -19.14
CA ALA A 163 -1.95 -3.42 -18.16
C ALA A 163 -3.39 -3.84 -17.81
N GLU A 164 -4.17 -4.30 -18.79
CA GLU A 164 -5.53 -4.80 -18.56
C GLU A 164 -5.52 -6.10 -17.74
N ILE A 165 -4.61 -7.02 -18.07
CA ILE A 165 -4.45 -8.29 -17.34
C ILE A 165 -4.00 -7.98 -15.90
N TRP A 166 -2.96 -7.16 -15.74
CA TRP A 166 -2.45 -6.71 -14.45
C TRP A 166 -3.56 -6.11 -13.57
N THR A 167 -4.38 -5.21 -14.13
CA THR A 167 -5.49 -4.58 -13.39
C THR A 167 -6.52 -5.62 -12.92
N ARG A 168 -6.82 -6.62 -13.75
CA ARG A 168 -7.75 -7.70 -13.38
C ARG A 168 -7.16 -8.60 -12.30
N LEU A 169 -5.90 -9.00 -12.42
CA LEU A 169 -5.23 -9.82 -11.41
C LEU A 169 -5.15 -9.11 -10.05
N LEU A 170 -4.88 -7.80 -10.03
CA LEU A 170 -4.97 -7.02 -8.80
C LEU A 170 -6.34 -7.15 -8.15
N SER A 171 -7.41 -6.94 -8.92
CA SER A 171 -8.78 -7.06 -8.41
C SER A 171 -9.09 -8.47 -7.90
N THR A 172 -8.58 -9.51 -8.55
CA THR A 172 -8.71 -10.90 -8.09
C THR A 172 -8.05 -11.11 -6.73
N ILE A 173 -6.83 -10.61 -6.52
CA ILE A 173 -6.10 -10.81 -5.27
C ILE A 173 -6.73 -9.99 -4.13
N GLU A 174 -7.23 -8.78 -4.42
CA GLU A 174 -7.96 -7.97 -3.43
C GLU A 174 -9.26 -8.63 -2.97
N GLN A 175 -9.94 -9.36 -3.86
CA GLN A 175 -11.17 -10.07 -3.52
C GLN A 175 -10.92 -11.37 -2.76
N ASP A 176 -9.83 -12.07 -3.06
CA ASP A 176 -9.43 -13.31 -2.38
C ASP A 176 -7.97 -13.24 -1.90
N PRO A 177 -7.73 -12.91 -0.62
CA PRO A 177 -6.40 -12.87 -0.02
C PRO A 177 -5.67 -14.22 -0.01
N LYS A 178 -6.36 -15.34 -0.29
CA LYS A 178 -5.79 -16.69 -0.41
C LYS A 178 -5.54 -17.08 -1.88
N SER A 179 -5.63 -16.14 -2.80
CA SER A 179 -5.32 -16.33 -4.21
C SER A 179 -3.98 -17.04 -4.41
N THR A 180 -3.98 -18.01 -5.31
CA THR A 180 -2.78 -18.78 -5.68
C THR A 180 -2.32 -18.39 -7.08
N LEU A 181 -1.08 -18.75 -7.42
CA LEU A 181 -0.55 -18.55 -8.78
C LEU A 181 -1.38 -19.28 -9.84
N GLN A 182 -1.98 -20.42 -9.49
CA GLN A 182 -2.88 -21.16 -10.36
C GLN A 182 -4.16 -20.36 -10.64
N THR A 183 -4.75 -19.74 -9.61
CA THR A 183 -5.91 -18.85 -9.75
C THR A 183 -5.62 -17.71 -10.72
N LEU A 184 -4.47 -17.05 -10.57
CA LEU A 184 -4.07 -15.96 -11.47
C LEU A 184 -3.84 -16.43 -12.90
N THR A 185 -3.22 -17.59 -13.08
CA THR A 185 -2.95 -18.16 -14.41
C THR A 185 -4.25 -18.54 -15.13
N ALA A 186 -5.19 -19.14 -14.41
CA ALA A 186 -6.52 -19.45 -14.93
C ALA A 186 -7.26 -18.17 -15.36
N GLU A 187 -7.15 -17.10 -14.57
CA GLU A 187 -7.75 -15.81 -14.90
C GLU A 187 -7.12 -15.17 -16.15
N CYS A 188 -5.79 -15.22 -16.29
CA CYS A 188 -5.10 -14.82 -17.52
C CYS A 188 -5.61 -15.58 -18.75
N GLN A 189 -5.77 -16.91 -18.64
CA GLN A 189 -6.27 -17.74 -19.73
C GLN A 189 -7.72 -17.38 -20.09
N ARG A 190 -8.57 -17.19 -19.08
CA ARG A 190 -9.96 -16.77 -19.25
C ARG A 190 -10.06 -15.44 -20.01
N LEU A 191 -9.24 -14.44 -19.63
CA LEU A 191 -9.19 -13.15 -20.31
C LEU A 191 -8.69 -13.26 -21.75
N LYS A 192 -7.70 -14.12 -22.01
CA LYS A 192 -7.20 -14.38 -23.36
C LYS A 192 -8.28 -14.99 -24.25
N ASN A 193 -9.01 -15.98 -23.74
CA ASN A 193 -10.11 -16.61 -24.46
C ASN A 193 -11.23 -15.60 -24.74
N LEU A 194 -11.60 -14.80 -23.76
CA LEU A 194 -12.63 -13.76 -23.92
C LEU A 194 -12.25 -12.75 -25.01
N LYS A 195 -10.99 -12.28 -25.04
CA LYS A 195 -10.50 -11.39 -26.10
C LYS A 195 -10.53 -12.04 -27.48
N HIS A 196 -10.22 -13.33 -27.56
CA HIS A 196 -10.32 -14.07 -28.81
C HIS A 196 -11.77 -14.17 -29.29
N ASP A 197 -12.70 -14.52 -28.39
CA ASP A 197 -14.12 -14.65 -28.69
C ASP A 197 -14.74 -13.31 -29.11
N SER A 198 -14.39 -12.20 -28.44
CA SER A 198 -14.84 -10.86 -28.83
C SER A 198 -14.34 -10.47 -30.23
N ALA A 199 -13.10 -10.82 -30.59
CA ALA A 199 -12.55 -10.55 -31.91
C ALA A 199 -13.22 -11.36 -33.04
N ILE A 200 -13.79 -12.53 -32.74
CA ILE A 200 -14.58 -13.32 -33.71
C ILE A 200 -15.89 -12.60 -34.04
N ILE A 201 -16.52 -11.96 -33.05
CA ILE A 201 -17.79 -11.23 -33.21
C ILE A 201 -17.56 -9.88 -33.92
N GLU A 202 -16.43 -9.20 -33.66
CA GLU A 202 -16.11 -7.91 -34.27
C GLU A 202 -15.60 -8.00 -35.72
N LYS A 203 -15.13 -9.16 -36.19
CA LYS A 203 -14.80 -9.32 -37.61
C LYS A 203 -16.10 -9.30 -38.42
N PRO A 204 -16.34 -8.30 -39.30
CA PRO A 204 -17.42 -8.43 -40.26
C PRO A 204 -17.06 -9.63 -41.13
N SER A 205 -17.96 -10.62 -41.18
CA SER A 205 -17.86 -11.67 -42.17
C SER A 205 -17.83 -11.03 -43.55
N SER A 206 -16.63 -10.83 -44.10
CA SER A 206 -16.41 -10.51 -45.49
C SER A 206 -16.71 -11.74 -46.34
N SER A 207 -17.98 -12.16 -46.32
CA SER A 207 -18.60 -13.11 -47.25
C SER A 207 -20.12 -13.06 -47.09
N PHE A 208 -20.70 -11.87 -47.26
CA PHE A 208 -21.88 -11.77 -48.09
C PHE A 208 -21.41 -11.20 -49.43
N ALA A 209 -20.70 -12.04 -50.18
CA ALA A 209 -20.59 -11.85 -51.62
C ALA A 209 -22.02 -11.80 -52.15
N ALA A 210 -22.37 -10.66 -52.73
CA ALA A 210 -23.58 -10.46 -53.49
C ALA A 210 -23.84 -11.66 -54.40
N THR A 211 -24.75 -12.53 -54.01
CA THR A 211 -25.28 -13.59 -54.87
C THR A 211 -26.72 -13.22 -55.17
N ASN A 212 -26.87 -12.41 -56.22
CA ASN A 212 -27.99 -12.38 -57.15
C ASN A 212 -29.38 -12.69 -56.56
N VAL A 213 -30.00 -11.67 -55.99
CA VAL A 213 -31.47 -11.59 -55.93
C VAL A 213 -31.96 -11.61 -57.39
N HIS A 214 -32.54 -12.73 -57.83
CA HIS A 214 -33.26 -12.80 -59.09
C HIS A 214 -34.52 -11.96 -58.96
N THR A 215 -34.43 -10.69 -59.34
CA THR A 215 -35.60 -9.86 -59.60
C THR A 215 -36.29 -10.42 -60.84
N VAL A 216 -37.41 -11.11 -60.65
CA VAL A 216 -38.32 -11.49 -61.74
C VAL A 216 -38.95 -10.20 -62.27
N THR A 217 -38.40 -9.67 -63.36
CA THR A 217 -39.06 -8.64 -64.17
C THR A 217 -40.26 -9.26 -64.87
N ARG A 218 -41.45 -9.13 -64.26
CA ARG A 218 -42.72 -9.38 -64.94
C ARG A 218 -43.00 -8.23 -65.89
N THR A 219 -42.53 -8.32 -67.13
CA THR A 219 -42.95 -7.44 -68.23
C THR A 219 -44.42 -7.72 -68.57
N LYS A 220 -45.33 -6.85 -68.11
CA LYS A 220 -46.66 -6.74 -68.70
C LYS A 220 -46.55 -5.84 -69.93
N SER A 221 -46.30 -6.42 -71.09
CA SER A 221 -46.52 -5.75 -72.37
C SER A 221 -48.03 -5.66 -72.61
N VAL A 222 -48.58 -4.47 -72.43
CA VAL A 222 -49.88 -4.09 -73.00
C VAL A 222 -49.64 -3.79 -74.47
N SER A 223 -50.36 -4.48 -75.36
CA SER A 223 -50.46 -4.12 -76.77
C SER A 223 -51.95 -3.89 -77.13
N PRO A 224 -52.29 -2.81 -77.85
CA PRO A 224 -53.67 -2.46 -78.14
C PRO A 224 -54.23 -3.27 -79.31
N ILE A 225 -55.54 -3.49 -79.26
CA ILE A 225 -56.39 -4.04 -80.32
C ILE A 225 -56.54 -3.04 -81.47
N SER A 226 -56.30 -3.46 -82.71
CA SER A 226 -57.11 -3.08 -83.87
C SER A 226 -56.96 -4.06 -85.05
N ARG A 227 -58.12 -4.47 -85.59
CA ARG A 227 -58.40 -5.42 -86.69
C ARG A 227 -58.08 -4.78 -88.06
N PRO A 228 -57.96 -5.52 -89.21
CA PRO A 228 -59.17 -6.04 -89.88
C PRO A 228 -59.06 -7.32 -90.76
N ARG A 229 -60.23 -7.96 -90.89
CA ARG A 229 -60.89 -8.66 -92.03
C ARG A 229 -60.27 -9.86 -92.82
N HIS A 230 -61.11 -10.90 -92.84
CA HIS A 230 -61.54 -11.81 -93.93
C HIS A 230 -60.71 -13.05 -94.31
N ALA A 231 -61.29 -14.24 -94.11
CA ALA A 231 -61.80 -15.10 -95.20
C ALA A 231 -62.53 -16.35 -94.66
N LEU A 232 -63.62 -16.71 -95.38
CA LEU A 232 -64.55 -17.86 -95.29
C LEU A 232 -65.74 -17.72 -94.32
#